data_AF-A0A543AJ41-F1
#
_entry.id   AF-A0A543AJ41-F1
#
_cell.length_a   1.000
_cell.length_b   1.000
_cell.length_c   1.000
_cell.angle_alpha   90.00
_cell.angle_beta   90.00
_cell.angle_gamma   90.00
#
_symmetry.space_group_name_H-M   'P 1'
#
loop_
_entity.id
_entity.type
_entity.pdbx_description
1 polymer ?
#
loop_
_entity_poly.entity_id
_entity_poly.type
_entity_poly.pdbx_seq_one_letter_code
_entity_poly.pdbx_strand_id
1 'polypeptide(L)'
;MANTTDEIQVDEYGRILNDPTHDESPSHGNSPAAWALVAMVLVGLVIAGIGSLASAWIVMWVGIVIAVLGAPVGFFMRLAGKGANGEYS
;
A
#
# COMPACT_ATOMS: atom_id res chain seq x y z
N MET A 1 25.30 -0.48 33.97
CA MET A 1 26.04 -0.14 32.75
C MET A 1 26.18 -1.43 31.97
N ALA A 2 25.35 -1.65 30.94
CA ALA A 2 25.46 -2.86 30.14
C ALA A 2 26.65 -2.70 29.19
N ASN A 3 27.60 -3.62 29.29
CA ASN A 3 28.79 -3.72 28.47
C ASN A 3 28.51 -4.83 27.44
N THR A 4 28.19 -4.47 26.20
CA THR A 4 27.89 -5.43 25.12
C THR A 4 28.47 -4.90 23.82
N THR A 5 29.59 -5.49 23.43
CA THR A 5 30.11 -5.51 22.06
C THR A 5 29.05 -6.11 21.13
N ASP A 6 28.93 -5.59 19.91
CA ASP A 6 28.02 -6.00 18.81
C ASP A 6 27.61 -7.50 18.83
N GLU A 7 26.61 -7.88 19.63
CA GLU A 7 26.16 -9.26 19.71
C GLU A 7 25.07 -9.50 18.65
N ILE A 8 25.30 -10.48 17.79
CA ILE A 8 24.35 -10.90 16.75
C ILE A 8 23.06 -11.36 17.44
N GLN A 9 21.97 -10.63 17.23
CA GLN A 9 20.65 -10.96 17.78
C GLN A 9 20.07 -12.09 16.91
N VAL A 10 19.83 -13.28 17.47
CA VAL A 10 19.34 -14.45 16.72
C VAL A 10 17.98 -14.91 17.25
N ASP A 11 17.00 -15.12 16.37
CA ASP A 11 15.70 -15.68 16.75
C ASP A 11 15.73 -17.21 16.95
N GLU A 12 14.65 -17.78 17.45
CA GLU A 12 14.49 -19.23 17.66
C GLU A 12 14.67 -20.06 16.37
N TYR A 13 14.57 -19.43 15.20
CA TYR A 13 14.73 -20.03 13.89
C TYR A 13 16.13 -19.83 13.29
N GLY A 14 17.06 -19.22 14.04
CA GLY A 14 18.43 -18.97 13.59
C GLY A 14 18.60 -17.75 12.69
N ARG A 15 17.61 -16.86 12.60
CA ARG A 15 17.70 -15.62 11.80
C ARG A 15 18.38 -14.50 12.56
N ILE A 16 19.28 -13.79 11.90
CA ILE A 16 19.96 -12.62 12.45
C ILE A 16 19.04 -11.40 12.34
N LEU A 17 18.64 -10.86 13.49
CA LEU A 17 17.69 -9.75 13.62
C LEU A 17 18.36 -8.37 13.46
N ASN A 18 19.67 -8.29 13.62
CA ASN A 18 20.47 -7.05 13.47
C ASN A 18 21.43 -7.12 12.27
N ASP A 19 21.05 -7.82 11.21
CA ASP A 19 21.81 -7.89 9.97
C ASP A 19 21.71 -6.53 9.24
N PRO A 20 22.83 -5.84 8.93
CA PRO A 20 22.79 -4.58 8.16
C PRO A 20 22.18 -4.73 6.76
N THR A 21 22.06 -5.95 6.22
CA THR A 21 21.33 -6.23 4.98
C THR A 21 19.81 -6.36 5.17
N HIS A 22 19.32 -6.40 6.42
CA HIS A 22 17.91 -6.36 6.81
C HIS A 22 17.48 -5.04 7.47
N ASP A 23 18.33 -4.01 7.44
CA ASP A 23 18.06 -2.68 8.01
C ASP A 23 17.12 -1.81 7.13
N GLU A 24 16.58 -2.38 6.05
CA GLU A 24 15.48 -1.76 5.33
C GLU A 24 14.19 -1.92 6.11
N SER A 25 13.78 -0.86 6.79
CA SER A 25 12.43 -0.78 7.38
C SER A 25 11.40 -1.28 6.35
N PRO A 26 10.40 -2.11 6.73
CA PRO A 26 9.47 -2.76 5.79
C PRO A 26 8.54 -1.85 4.96
N SER A 27 8.96 -0.64 4.55
CA SER A 27 8.31 0.33 3.67
C SER A 27 8.11 -0.18 2.22
N HIS A 28 7.84 -1.47 2.07
CA HIS A 28 7.59 -2.17 0.82
C HIS A 28 6.12 -2.02 0.45
N GLY A 29 5.74 -0.97 -0.29
CA GLY A 29 4.43 -0.86 -0.97
C GLY A 29 3.15 -0.98 -0.10
N ASN A 30 3.27 -1.21 1.20
CA ASN A 30 2.17 -1.52 2.11
C ASN A 30 1.59 -0.27 2.78
N SER A 31 1.86 0.91 2.20
CA SER A 31 1.27 2.15 2.70
C SER A 31 -0.26 2.07 2.51
N PRO A 32 -1.06 2.52 3.50
CA PRO A 32 -2.51 2.61 3.35
C PRO A 32 -2.95 3.43 2.13
N ALA A 33 -2.15 4.43 1.73
CA ALA A 33 -2.40 5.23 0.53
C ALA A 33 -2.29 4.40 -0.77
N ALA A 34 -1.27 3.54 -0.88
CA ALA A 34 -1.09 2.69 -2.05
C ALA A 34 -2.26 1.70 -2.19
N TRP A 35 -2.64 1.04 -1.09
CA TRP A 35 -3.73 0.06 -1.10
C TRP A 35 -5.12 0.70 -1.32
N ALA A 36 -5.35 1.92 -0.86
CA ALA A 36 -6.60 2.62 -1.13
C ALA A 36 -6.81 2.90 -2.63
N LEU A 37 -5.75 3.30 -3.34
CA LEU A 37 -5.79 3.47 -4.80
C LEU A 37 -6.08 2.13 -5.49
N VAL A 38 -5.34 1.08 -5.13
CA VAL A 38 -5.51 -0.26 -5.72
C VAL A 38 -6.94 -0.75 -5.53
N ALA A 39 -7.49 -0.65 -4.30
CA ALA A 39 -8.86 -1.07 -4.02
C ALA A 39 -9.89 -0.29 -4.85
N MET A 40 -9.75 1.04 -4.95
CA MET A 40 -10.65 1.87 -5.77
C MET A 40 -10.62 1.46 -7.26
N VAL A 41 -9.43 1.27 -7.82
CA VAL A 41 -9.26 0.85 -9.22
C VAL A 41 -9.87 -0.52 -9.45
N LEU A 42 -9.58 -1.49 -8.58
CA LEU A 42 -10.13 -2.85 -8.69
C LEU A 42 -11.66 -2.86 -8.62
N VAL A 43 -12.26 -2.15 -7.65
CA VAL A 43 -13.72 -2.05 -7.52
C VAL A 43 -14.33 -1.40 -8.75
N GLY A 44 -13.76 -0.29 -9.23
CA GLY A 44 -14.24 0.39 -10.43
C GLY A 44 -14.17 -0.49 -11.68
N LEU A 45 -13.08 -1.23 -11.87
CA LEU A 45 -12.91 -2.16 -12.99
C LEU A 45 -13.88 -3.34 -12.92
N VAL A 46 -14.17 -3.88 -11.73
CA VAL A 46 -15.18 -4.94 -11.55
C VAL A 46 -16.57 -4.43 -11.94
N ILE A 47 -16.96 -3.24 -11.46
CA ILE A 47 -18.25 -2.62 -11.82
C ILE A 47 -18.32 -2.35 -13.32
N ALA A 48 -17.25 -1.83 -13.91
CA ALA A 48 -17.17 -1.56 -15.34
C ALA A 48 -17.28 -2.84 -16.18
N GLY A 49 -16.60 -3.91 -15.76
CA GLY A 49 -16.69 -5.22 -16.40
C GLY A 49 -18.09 -5.81 -16.35
N ILE A 50 -18.73 -5.80 -15.18
CA ILE A 50 -20.12 -6.27 -15.03
C ILE A 50 -21.07 -5.45 -15.92
N GLY A 51 -20.94 -4.11 -15.90
CA GLY A 51 -21.76 -3.23 -16.74
C GLY A 51 -21.57 -3.49 -18.24
N SER A 52 -20.33 -3.76 -18.67
CA SER A 52 -20.01 -4.11 -20.06
C SER A 52 -20.65 -5.44 -20.48
N LEU A 53 -20.52 -6.49 -19.66
CA LEU A 53 -21.12 -7.81 -19.94
C LEU A 53 -22.64 -7.77 -19.97
N ALA A 54 -23.27 -6.91 -19.16
CA ALA A 54 -24.71 -6.75 -19.10
C ALA A 54 -25.27 -5.75 -20.14
N SER A 55 -24.45 -5.18 -21.03
CA SER A 55 -24.82 -4.07 -21.92
C SER A 55 -25.43 -2.85 -21.19
N ALA A 56 -25.12 -2.72 -19.89
CA ALA A 56 -25.57 -1.64 -19.03
C ALA A 56 -24.55 -0.48 -19.10
N TRP A 57 -24.64 0.32 -20.16
CA TRP A 57 -23.67 1.38 -20.46
C TRP A 57 -23.51 2.39 -19.31
N ILE A 58 -24.60 2.74 -18.61
CA ILE A 58 -24.55 3.64 -17.44
C ILE A 58 -23.68 3.04 -16.32
N VAL A 59 -23.89 1.77 -15.99
CA VAL A 59 -23.15 1.06 -14.93
C VAL A 59 -21.67 0.95 -15.29
N MET A 60 -21.38 0.69 -16.57
CA MET A 60 -20.01 0.66 -17.08
C MET A 60 -19.29 1.99 -16.82
N TRP A 61 -19.92 3.11 -17.19
CA TRP A 61 -19.34 4.44 -16.99
C TRP A 61 -19.20 4.82 -15.51
N VAL A 62 -20.13 4.40 -14.65
CA VAL A 62 -20.00 4.57 -13.19
C VAL A 62 -18.75 3.86 -12.67
N GLY A 63 -18.52 2.61 -13.09
CA GLY A 63 -17.31 1.86 -12.73
C GLY A 63 -16.02 2.53 -13.19
N ILE A 64 -16.00 3.05 -14.43
CA ILE A 64 -14.86 3.79 -14.98
C ILE A 64 -14.57 5.05 -14.15
N VAL A 65 -15.60 5.83 -13.80
CA VAL A 65 -15.44 7.04 -12.98
C VAL A 65 -14.85 6.68 -11.61
N ILE A 66 -15.34 5.62 -10.96
CA ILE A 66 -14.81 5.13 -9.69
C ILE A 66 -13.32 4.79 -9.80
N ALA A 67 -12.93 4.06 -10.85
CA ALA A 67 -11.52 3.68 -11.05
C ALA A 67 -10.61 4.90 -11.23
N VAL A 68 -11.06 5.91 -11.99
CA VAL A 68 -10.28 7.14 -12.24
C VAL A 68 -10.17 8.00 -10.97
N LEU A 69 -11.20 8.04 -10.13
CA LEU A 69 -11.20 8.79 -8.87
C LEU A 69 -10.22 8.22 -7.82
N GLY A 70 -9.70 7.00 -8.01
CA GLY A 70 -8.64 6.44 -7.16
C GLY A 70 -7.33 7.26 -7.17
N ALA A 71 -7.00 7.92 -8.28
CA ALA A 71 -5.80 8.74 -8.39
C ALA A 71 -5.85 10.03 -7.52
N PRO A 72 -6.93 10.83 -7.56
CA PRO A 72 -7.14 11.93 -6.61
C PRO A 72 -7.09 11.49 -5.15
N VAL A 73 -7.70 10.35 -4.79
CA VAL A 73 -7.70 9.84 -3.41
C VAL A 73 -6.26 9.55 -2.93
N GLY A 74 -5.43 8.94 -3.77
CA GLY A 74 -4.01 8.73 -3.46
C GLY A 74 -3.25 10.05 -3.23
N PHE A 75 -3.57 11.10 -4.00
CA PHE A 75 -3.01 12.44 -3.79
C PHE A 75 -3.45 13.06 -2.45
N PHE A 76 -4.74 12.98 -2.10
CA PHE A 76 -5.24 13.47 -0.81
C PHE A 76 -4.66 12.70 0.38
N MET A 77 -4.43 11.39 0.26
CA MET A 77 -3.81 10.58 1.32
C MET A 77 -2.32 10.90 1.49
N ARG A 78 -1.63 11.31 0.41
CA ARG A 78 -0.28 11.86 0.49
C ARG A 78 -0.25 13.19 1.25
N LEU A 79 -1.22 14.09 1.02
CA LEU A 79 -1.35 15.31 1.83
C LEU A 79 -1.66 15.02 3.30
N ALA A 80 -2.39 13.94 3.60
CA ALA A 80 -2.72 13.54 4.96
C ALA A 80 -1.59 12.79 5.70
N GLY A 81 -0.37 12.77 5.16
CA GLY A 81 0.80 12.13 5.79
C GLY A 81 0.80 10.59 5.75
N LYS A 82 -0.11 9.96 5.01
CA LYS A 82 -0.22 8.48 4.89
C LYS A 82 0.49 7.92 3.64
N GLY A 83 1.27 8.76 2.96
CA GLY A 83 2.09 8.35 1.82
C GLY A 83 3.33 7.55 2.24
N ALA A 84 4.03 6.96 1.28
CA ALA A 84 5.24 6.14 1.51
C ALA A 84 6.43 6.87 2.18
N ASN A 85 6.31 8.18 2.42
CA ASN A 85 7.31 9.01 3.08
C ASN A 85 6.80 9.44 4.46
N GLY A 86 6.30 8.50 5.26
CA GLY A 86 6.02 8.75 6.67
C GLY A 86 7.33 9.12 7.35
N GLU A 87 7.47 10.40 7.71
CA GLU A 87 8.57 10.92 8.50
C GLU A 87 8.67 10.10 9.80
N TYR A 88 9.80 9.43 10.00
CA TYR A 88 10.15 8.92 11.32
C TYR A 88 10.39 10.14 12.22
N SER A 89 9.43 10.46 13.10
CA SER A 89 9.65 11.33 14.25
C SER A 89 10.10 10.52 15.45
#